data_AF-A0A920E3U4-F1
#
_entry.id   AF-A0A920E3U4-F1
#
_cell.length_a   1.000
_cell.length_b   1.000
_cell.length_c   1.000
_cell.angle_alpha   90.00
_cell.angle_beta   90.00
_cell.angle_gamma   90.00
#
_symmetry.space_group_name_H-M   'P 1'
#
loop_
_entity.id
_entity.type
_entity.pdbx_description
1 polymer ?
#
loop_
_entity_poly.entity_id
_entity_poly.type
_entity_poly.pdbx_seq_one_letter_code
_entity_poly.pdbx_strand_id
1 'polypeptide(L)'
;MRFDLAAKGATPFARPEGITSDQASIYVTCTSGGKLNKGQIFKLNFISQQKTTIELWLESEKDDQINMPDNVTIAPWGDLIVCEDNSKINRLWGFNQTGGSYLIAENSYTGSEFAGVCFSPLDNTMYVQSSVQWNDTGH
;
A
#
# COMPACT_ATOMS: atom_id res chain seq x y z
N MET A 1 0.70 -17.92 17.98
CA MET A 1 -0.05 -17.44 16.79
C MET A 1 0.83 -17.08 15.60
N ARG A 2 1.78 -16.12 15.65
CA ARG A 2 2.69 -15.81 14.51
C ARG A 2 3.70 -16.93 14.20
N PHE A 3 4.30 -17.56 15.22
CA PHE A 3 5.27 -18.64 15.04
C PHE A 3 4.65 -19.94 14.50
N ASP A 4 3.40 -20.23 14.86
CA ASP A 4 2.69 -21.45 14.46
C ASP A 4 2.31 -21.46 12.97
N LEU A 5 2.18 -20.28 12.35
CA LEU A 5 1.82 -20.14 10.93
C LEU A 5 3.06 -20.25 10.02
N ALA A 6 4.19 -19.70 10.44
CA ALA A 6 5.47 -19.86 9.72
C ALA A 6 5.88 -21.35 9.64
N ALA A 7 5.69 -22.11 10.74
CA ALA A 7 5.93 -23.55 10.78
C ALA A 7 5.01 -24.35 9.84
N LYS A 8 3.87 -23.77 9.42
CA LYS A 8 2.93 -24.35 8.45
C LYS A 8 3.18 -23.87 7.02
N GLY A 9 4.30 -23.19 6.75
CA GLY A 9 4.68 -22.72 5.42
C GLY A 9 4.05 -21.40 5.00
N ALA A 10 3.48 -20.62 5.94
CA ALA A 10 2.97 -19.29 5.61
C ALA A 10 4.12 -18.35 5.22
N THR A 11 3.96 -17.66 4.08
CA THR A 11 4.88 -16.60 3.66
C THR A 11 4.68 -15.38 4.55
N PRO A 12 5.71 -14.91 5.26
CA PRO A 12 5.59 -13.72 6.10
C PRO A 12 5.49 -12.46 5.23
N PHE A 13 4.42 -11.69 5.42
CA PHE A 13 4.32 -10.32 4.93
C PHE A 13 4.93 -9.37 5.96
N ALA A 14 5.83 -8.49 5.53
CA ALA A 14 6.51 -7.56 6.42
C ALA A 14 5.64 -6.31 6.65
N ARG A 15 4.99 -6.25 7.83
CA ARG A 15 4.02 -5.20 8.22
C ARG A 15 2.92 -5.01 7.17
N PRO A 16 1.97 -5.95 7.04
CA PRO A 16 0.82 -5.74 6.18
C PRO A 16 -0.12 -4.71 6.82
N GLU A 17 -0.39 -3.59 6.15
CA GLU A 17 -1.25 -2.51 6.66
C GLU A 17 -2.52 -2.34 5.79
N GLY A 18 -2.35 -2.09 4.48
CA GLY A 18 -3.44 -1.85 3.55
C GLY A 18 -3.83 -3.06 2.71
N ILE A 19 -5.14 -3.19 2.45
CA ILE A 19 -5.72 -4.21 1.56
C ILE A 19 -6.83 -3.60 0.70
N THR A 20 -6.84 -3.94 -0.59
CA THR A 20 -7.94 -3.59 -1.51
C THR A 20 -8.17 -4.74 -2.50
N SER A 21 -9.30 -4.72 -3.20
CA SER A 21 -9.66 -5.77 -4.15
C SER A 21 -10.42 -5.22 -5.35
N ASP A 22 -10.15 -5.79 -6.52
CA ASP A 22 -11.06 -5.75 -7.66
C ASP A 22 -11.78 -7.11 -7.80
N GLN A 23 -12.43 -7.36 -8.93
CA GLN A 23 -13.16 -8.60 -9.17
C GLN A 23 -12.27 -9.85 -9.30
N ALA A 24 -11.00 -9.67 -9.64
CA ALA A 24 -10.07 -10.75 -9.98
C ALA A 24 -8.89 -10.85 -9.00
N SER A 25 -8.64 -9.81 -8.19
CA SER A 25 -7.39 -9.69 -7.44
C SER A 25 -7.56 -9.00 -6.09
N ILE A 26 -6.68 -9.36 -5.16
CA ILE A 26 -6.44 -8.62 -3.91
C ILE A 26 -5.03 -8.03 -3.96
N TYR A 27 -4.89 -6.80 -3.49
CA TYR A 27 -3.62 -6.13 -3.30
C TYR A 27 -3.38 -5.91 -1.82
N VAL A 28 -2.16 -6.20 -1.36
CA VAL A 28 -1.73 -6.00 0.03
C VAL A 28 -0.45 -5.20 0.05
N THR A 29 -0.46 -4.07 0.74
CA THR A 29 0.75 -3.28 1.01
C THR A 29 1.51 -3.89 2.19
N CYS A 30 2.83 -3.91 2.10
CA CYS A 30 3.73 -4.42 3.13
C CYS A 30 4.77 -3.35 3.40
N THR A 31 4.60 -2.59 4.46
CA THR A 31 5.25 -1.29 4.69
C THR A 31 6.77 -1.38 4.72
N SER A 32 7.31 -2.43 5.34
CA SER A 32 8.76 -2.53 5.59
C SER A 32 9.41 -3.71 4.86
N GLY A 33 8.74 -4.26 3.85
CA GLY A 33 9.28 -5.34 3.02
C GLY A 33 10.39 -4.90 2.06
N GLY A 34 10.95 -5.87 1.33
CA GLY A 34 11.94 -5.64 0.28
C GLY A 34 13.36 -5.40 0.81
N LYS A 35 14.35 -5.43 -0.10
CA LYS A 35 15.78 -5.34 0.28
C LYS A 35 16.16 -4.04 0.98
N LEU A 36 15.46 -2.95 0.66
CA LEU A 36 15.69 -1.63 1.22
C LEU A 36 14.84 -1.33 2.47
N ASN A 37 13.99 -2.28 2.90
CA ASN A 37 12.95 -2.06 3.93
C ASN A 37 12.03 -0.86 3.63
N LYS A 38 11.80 -0.60 2.34
CA LYS A 38 10.96 0.50 1.84
C LYS A 38 9.57 0.07 1.40
N GLY A 39 9.32 -1.23 1.43
CA GLY A 39 8.02 -1.81 1.23
C GLY A 39 7.84 -2.53 -0.07
N GLN A 40 6.77 -3.30 -0.10
CA GLN A 40 6.34 -4.16 -1.20
C GLN A 40 4.83 -4.06 -1.34
N ILE A 41 4.33 -4.36 -2.54
CA ILE A 41 2.90 -4.61 -2.77
C ILE A 41 2.81 -6.01 -3.38
N PHE A 42 2.04 -6.86 -2.72
CA PHE A 42 1.72 -8.19 -3.22
C PHE A 42 0.35 -8.19 -3.88
N LYS A 43 0.24 -8.92 -4.99
CA LYS A 43 -1.02 -9.14 -5.69
C LYS A 43 -1.38 -10.62 -5.64
N LEU A 44 -2.54 -10.93 -5.10
CA LEU A 44 -3.14 -12.24 -5.15
C LEU A 44 -4.12 -12.27 -6.32
N ASN A 45 -3.88 -13.14 -7.30
CA ASN A 45 -4.72 -13.27 -8.49
C ASN A 45 -5.59 -14.53 -8.37
N PHE A 46 -6.91 -14.38 -8.50
CA PHE A 46 -7.87 -15.48 -8.50
C PHE A 46 -8.09 -15.99 -9.92
N ILE A 47 -7.38 -17.07 -10.28
CA ILE A 47 -7.49 -17.69 -11.62
C ILE A 47 -8.77 -18.54 -11.72
N SER A 48 -9.13 -19.22 -10.63
CA SER A 48 -10.40 -19.95 -10.49
C SER A 48 -10.75 -20.09 -9.01
N GLN A 49 -11.94 -20.62 -8.69
CA GLN A 49 -12.37 -20.88 -7.30
C GLN A 49 -11.38 -21.74 -6.49
N GLN A 50 -10.51 -22.51 -7.15
CA GLN A 50 -9.58 -23.44 -6.53
C GLN A 50 -8.11 -23.10 -6.84
N LYS A 51 -7.86 -22.02 -7.60
CA LYS A 51 -6.52 -21.65 -8.05
C LYS A 51 -6.27 -20.17 -7.83
N THR A 52 -5.37 -19.88 -6.90
CA THR A 52 -4.87 -18.54 -6.61
C THR A 52 -3.35 -18.52 -6.81
N THR A 53 -2.83 -17.44 -7.40
CA THR A 53 -1.39 -17.17 -7.40
C THR A 53 -1.11 -15.92 -6.58
N ILE A 54 0.10 -15.84 -6.05
CA ILE A 54 0.63 -14.63 -5.43
C ILE A 54 1.84 -14.18 -6.23
N GLU A 55 1.92 -12.88 -6.48
CA GLU A 55 3.09 -12.25 -7.08
C GLU A 55 3.54 -11.06 -6.24
N LEU A 56 4.86 -10.85 -6.20
CA LEU A 56 5.43 -9.57 -5.78
C LEU A 56 5.20 -8.59 -6.93
N TRP A 57 4.16 -7.77 -6.80
CA TRP A 57 3.72 -6.88 -7.87
C TRP A 57 4.59 -5.62 -7.95
N LEU A 58 5.02 -5.13 -6.78
CA LEU A 58 5.93 -4.00 -6.67
C LEU A 58 6.87 -4.20 -5.48
N GLU A 59 8.15 -3.88 -5.67
CA GLU A 59 9.13 -3.69 -4.60
C GLU A 59 9.85 -2.36 -4.85
N SER A 60 10.04 -1.56 -3.81
CA SER A 60 10.80 -0.32 -3.91
C SER A 60 12.30 -0.61 -3.97
N GLU A 61 12.93 -0.20 -5.07
CA GLU A 61 14.34 -0.52 -5.37
C GLU A 61 15.28 0.69 -5.21
N LYS A 62 14.73 1.90 -5.05
CA LYS A 62 15.50 3.15 -4.93
C LYS A 62 14.72 4.26 -4.23
N ASP A 63 15.42 5.33 -3.88
CA ASP A 63 14.92 6.39 -2.99
C ASP A 63 13.82 7.28 -3.57
N ASP A 64 13.73 7.37 -4.91
CA ASP A 64 12.75 8.20 -5.62
C ASP A 64 11.43 7.46 -5.91
N GLN A 65 11.29 6.21 -5.48
CA GLN A 65 10.06 5.42 -5.56
C GLN A 65 9.23 5.52 -4.28
N ILE A 66 8.12 4.78 -4.24
CA ILE A 66 7.27 4.68 -3.05
C ILE A 66 8.06 4.18 -1.84
N ASN A 67 7.73 4.70 -0.67
CA ASN A 67 8.42 4.38 0.57
C ASN A 67 7.41 4.20 1.71
N MET A 68 7.43 3.02 2.31
CA MET A 68 6.50 2.61 3.36
C MET A 68 5.04 2.72 2.91
N PRO A 69 4.63 1.96 1.86
CA PRO A 69 3.24 1.94 1.43
C PRO A 69 2.34 1.43 2.56
N ASP A 70 1.27 2.17 2.83
CA ASP A 70 0.31 1.85 3.88
C ASP A 70 -1.08 1.70 3.26
N ASN A 71 -1.91 2.75 3.25
CA ASN A 71 -3.26 2.63 2.75
C ASN A 71 -3.30 2.53 1.22
N VAL A 72 -4.26 1.77 0.70
CA VAL A 72 -4.38 1.52 -0.73
C VAL A 72 -5.84 1.45 -1.15
N THR A 73 -6.15 1.99 -2.33
CA THR A 73 -7.46 1.83 -2.99
C THR A 73 -7.28 1.64 -4.50
N ILE A 74 -8.36 1.24 -5.17
CA ILE A 74 -8.39 1.13 -6.63
C ILE A 74 -9.21 2.31 -7.15
N ALA A 75 -8.61 3.10 -8.04
CA ALA A 75 -9.31 4.18 -8.73
C ALA A 75 -10.40 3.62 -9.66
N PRO A 76 -11.44 4.39 -10.00
CA PRO A 76 -12.50 3.94 -10.91
C PRO A 76 -12.01 3.47 -12.28
N TRP A 77 -10.84 3.94 -12.72
CA TRP A 77 -10.19 3.51 -13.97
C TRP A 77 -9.23 2.32 -13.82
N GLY A 78 -9.09 1.77 -12.61
CA GLY A 78 -8.35 0.54 -12.32
C GLY A 78 -6.90 0.72 -11.89
N ASP A 79 -6.41 1.95 -11.73
CA ASP A 79 -5.09 2.19 -11.14
C ASP A 79 -5.12 1.98 -9.62
N LEU A 80 -3.98 1.59 -9.06
CA LEU A 80 -3.79 1.56 -7.62
C LEU A 80 -3.39 2.95 -7.12
N ILE A 81 -4.08 3.43 -6.10
CA ILE A 81 -3.70 4.65 -5.38
C ILE A 81 -3.21 4.26 -4.00
N VAL A 82 -1.97 4.66 -3.65
CA VAL A 82 -1.28 4.21 -2.45
C VAL A 82 -0.75 5.40 -1.66
N CYS A 83 -1.02 5.41 -0.36
CA CYS A 83 -0.48 6.35 0.61
C CYS A 83 0.85 5.84 1.16
N GLU A 84 1.79 6.75 1.42
CA GLU A 84 2.96 6.48 2.24
C GLU A 84 2.70 6.80 3.72
N ASP A 85 3.26 5.99 4.61
CA ASP A 85 3.46 6.29 6.03
C ASP A 85 4.94 6.08 6.40
N ASN A 86 5.74 7.13 6.22
CA ASN A 86 7.11 7.21 6.66
C ASN A 86 7.39 8.48 7.48
N SER A 87 8.53 8.48 8.16
CA SER A 87 8.92 9.55 9.09
C SER A 87 9.43 10.84 8.45
N LYS A 88 9.47 10.95 7.12
CA LYS A 88 10.03 12.10 6.40
C LYS A 88 8.97 12.87 5.62
N ILE A 89 8.54 12.31 4.49
CA ILE A 89 7.64 12.94 3.53
C ILE A 89 6.64 11.87 3.11
N ASN A 90 5.36 12.17 3.28
CA ASN A 90 4.29 11.25 2.92
C ASN A 90 3.65 11.67 1.60
N ARG A 91 3.72 10.79 0.62
CA ARG A 91 3.19 11.03 -0.73
C ARG A 91 1.99 10.16 -1.01
N LEU A 92 1.20 10.60 -1.97
CA LEU A 92 0.14 9.83 -2.59
C LEU A 92 0.58 9.46 -3.99
N TRP A 93 0.67 8.16 -4.25
CA TRP A 93 1.13 7.60 -5.52
C TRP A 93 -0.03 6.97 -6.27
N GLY A 94 0.00 7.09 -7.59
CA GLY A 94 -0.78 6.28 -8.50
C GLY A 94 0.11 5.27 -9.22
N PHE A 95 -0.41 4.08 -9.45
CA PHE A 95 0.24 3.03 -10.24
C PHE A 95 -0.73 2.49 -11.27
N ASN A 96 -0.31 2.52 -12.53
CA ASN A 96 -1.06 1.89 -13.59
C ASN A 96 -1.00 0.36 -13.48
N GLN A 97 -1.85 -0.32 -14.26
CA GLN A 97 -1.96 -1.79 -14.23
C GLN A 97 -0.67 -2.54 -14.63
N THR A 98 0.29 -1.86 -15.26
CA THR A 98 1.61 -2.40 -15.62
C THR A 98 2.71 -2.10 -14.59
N GLY A 99 2.38 -1.45 -13.48
CA GLY A 99 3.33 -1.07 -12.42
C GLY A 99 4.04 0.28 -12.65
N GLY A 100 3.68 1.03 -13.69
CA GLY A 100 4.21 2.37 -13.90
C GLY A 100 3.65 3.35 -12.87
N SER A 101 4.52 4.08 -12.18
CA SER A 101 4.15 4.99 -11.09
C SER A 101 4.06 6.45 -11.52
N TYR A 102 3.22 7.21 -10.81
CA TYR A 102 3.13 8.66 -10.91
C TYR A 102 2.78 9.28 -9.56
N LEU A 103 3.30 10.48 -9.30
CA LEU A 103 3.03 11.20 -8.06
C LEU A 103 1.73 12.00 -8.20
N ILE A 104 0.82 11.84 -7.23
CA ILE A 104 -0.46 12.57 -7.20
C ILE A 104 -0.36 13.78 -6.28
N ALA A 105 0.17 13.57 -5.08
CA ALA A 105 0.31 14.62 -4.08
C ALA A 105 1.49 14.33 -3.15
N GLU A 106 2.02 15.38 -2.55
CA GLU A 106 3.02 15.32 -1.48
C GLU A 106 2.48 16.09 -0.29
N ASN A 107 2.57 15.48 0.90
CA ASN A 107 2.31 16.16 2.16
C ASN A 107 3.63 16.70 2.72
N SER A 108 3.79 18.02 2.68
CA SER A 108 4.95 18.73 3.24
C SER A 108 4.80 19.03 4.73
N TYR A 109 3.67 18.67 5.37
CA TYR A 109 3.44 18.90 6.79
C TYR A 109 4.06 17.77 7.63
N THR A 110 5.12 18.12 8.34
CA THR A 110 5.85 17.19 9.21
C THR A 110 4.98 16.69 10.36
N GLY A 111 5.02 15.38 10.63
CA GLY A 111 4.18 14.76 11.68
C GLY A 111 2.74 14.47 11.23
N SER A 112 2.50 14.31 9.92
CA SER A 112 1.22 13.81 9.41
C SER A 112 1.43 12.82 8.26
N GLU A 113 0.52 11.88 8.12
CA GLU A 113 0.48 10.88 7.05
C GLU A 113 -0.84 10.97 6.28
N PHE A 114 -0.92 10.31 5.13
CA PHE A 114 -2.20 10.08 4.46
C PHE A 114 -2.81 8.78 5.00
N ALA A 115 -3.74 8.90 5.95
CA ALA A 115 -4.33 7.78 6.70
C ALA A 115 -5.59 7.17 6.04
N GLY A 116 -5.83 7.48 4.76
CA GLY A 116 -6.90 6.86 3.99
C GLY A 116 -7.15 7.55 2.68
N VAL A 117 -7.51 6.75 1.67
CA VAL A 117 -7.90 7.23 0.34
C VAL A 117 -9.09 6.43 -0.17
N CYS A 118 -10.08 7.09 -0.74
CA CYS A 118 -11.21 6.45 -1.41
C CYS A 118 -11.74 7.31 -2.54
N PHE A 119 -12.59 6.71 -3.37
CA PHE A 119 -13.25 7.41 -4.48
C PHE A 119 -14.77 7.45 -4.27
N SER A 120 -15.35 8.58 -4.65
CA SER A 120 -16.78 8.72 -4.88
C SER A 120 -17.24 7.71 -5.94
N PRO A 121 -18.32 6.95 -5.71
CA PRO A 121 -18.88 6.07 -6.72
C PRO A 121 -19.64 6.83 -7.82
N LEU A 122 -19.82 8.16 -7.69
CA LEU A 122 -20.68 8.96 -8.58
C LEU A 122 -19.93 9.79 -9.61
N ASP A 123 -18.77 10.35 -9.24
CA ASP A 123 -18.15 11.44 -10.00
C ASP A 123 -16.61 11.41 -10.03
N ASN A 124 -16.00 10.26 -9.71
CA ASN A 124 -14.55 10.07 -9.68
C ASN A 124 -13.79 11.02 -8.73
N THR A 125 -14.49 11.71 -7.83
CA THR A 125 -13.86 12.54 -6.80
C THR A 125 -13.08 11.64 -5.84
N MET A 126 -11.79 11.93 -5.66
CA MET A 126 -10.94 11.27 -4.68
C MET A 126 -11.00 12.03 -3.35
N TYR A 127 -11.22 11.30 -2.26
CA TYR A 127 -11.10 11.81 -0.90
C TYR A 127 -9.85 11.21 -0.27
N VAL A 128 -9.04 12.07 0.33
CA VAL A 128 -7.85 11.67 1.09
C VAL A 128 -7.93 12.26 2.49
N GLN A 129 -7.71 11.43 3.50
CA GLN A 129 -7.62 11.85 4.89
C GLN A 129 -6.15 11.98 5.28
N SER A 130 -5.81 13.06 5.98
CA SER A 130 -4.53 13.17 6.67
C SER A 130 -4.75 13.10 8.18
N SER A 131 -3.96 12.27 8.87
CA SER A 131 -3.92 12.20 10.33
C SER A 131 -2.68 12.93 10.82
N VAL A 132 -2.82 13.64 11.93
CA VAL A 132 -1.66 14.18 12.66
C VAL A 132 -1.16 13.07 13.57
N GLN A 133 0.11 12.68 13.40
CA GLN A 133 0.80 11.80 14.32
C GLN A 133 1.24 12.64 15.52
N TRP A 134 0.48 12.55 16.61
CA TRP A 134 0.88 13.15 17.88
C TRP A 134 2.09 12.38 18.41
N ASN A 135 3.26 13.02 18.44
CA ASN A 135 4.39 12.52 19.22
C ASN A 135 4.00 12.59 20.69
N ASP A 136 3.52 11.48 21.25
CA ASP A 136 3.36 11.34 22.69
C ASP A 136 4.76 11.22 23.29
N THR A 137 5.39 12.34 23.65
CA THR A 137 6.66 12.38 24.39
C THR A 137 6.45 12.01 25.87
N GLY A 138 5.51 11.11 26.16
CA GLY A 138 5.05 10.76 27.48
C GLY A 138 5.50 9.38 27.94
N HIS A 139 6.81 9.09 27.90
CA HIS A 139 7.46 8.06 28.72
C HIS A 139 8.87 8.49 29.12
#